data_AF-K7Z685-F1
#
_entry.id   AF-K7Z685-F1
#
_cell.length_a   1.000
_cell.length_b   1.000
_cell.length_c   1.000
_cell.angle_alpha   90.00
_cell.angle_beta   90.00
_cell.angle_gamma   90.00
#
_symmetry.space_group_name_H-M   'P 1'
#
loop_
_entity.id
_entity.type
_entity.pdbx_description
1 polymer ?
#
loop_
_entity_poly.entity_id
_entity_poly.type
_entity_poly.pdbx_seq_one_letter_code
_entity_poly.pdbx_strand_id
1 'polypeptide(L)'
;ASGNWKMNGDKATISDICKTLSIGPLDVNTEVVIGCPAIYIMYARDLLPCGVHVAGQNSYKVAKGAFTGEHSPAMLKDAGANWVILGHSERRQIFNESDELIGEKCAHALAEGLKVIACIGETLEEREGGKTEEVVARQMTQLAKHIKDWKDVVVAYEPVWA
;
A
#
# COMPACT_ATOMS: atom_id res chain seq x y z
N ALA A 1 8.23 7.14 7.13
CA ALA A 1 8.94 6.64 5.94
C ALA A 1 8.33 5.32 5.49
N SER A 2 8.15 5.10 4.19
CA SER A 2 7.62 3.84 3.66
C SER A 2 8.59 3.22 2.65
N GLY A 3 8.82 1.91 2.75
CA GLY A 3 9.60 1.14 1.77
C GLY A 3 8.73 0.05 1.14
N ASN A 4 8.40 0.20 -0.14
CA ASN A 4 7.68 -0.84 -0.89
C ASN A 4 8.70 -1.81 -1.53
N TRP A 5 8.76 -3.05 -1.05
CA TRP A 5 9.67 -4.06 -1.60
C TRP A 5 9.26 -4.55 -2.99
N LYS A 6 8.05 -4.21 -3.46
CA LYS A 6 7.47 -4.69 -4.73
C LYS A 6 7.58 -6.22 -4.82
N MET A 7 7.79 -6.77 -6.01
CA MET A 7 8.01 -8.21 -6.22
C MET A 7 9.48 -8.60 -6.01
N ASN A 8 10.07 -8.26 -4.86
CA ASN A 8 11.45 -8.60 -4.52
C ASN A 8 11.56 -9.27 -3.15
N GLY A 9 12.64 -10.04 -2.99
CA GLY A 9 13.03 -10.65 -1.74
C GLY A 9 12.86 -12.16 -1.69
N ASP A 10 13.66 -12.75 -0.81
CA ASP A 10 13.58 -14.12 -0.34
C ASP A 10 13.78 -14.11 1.19
N LYS A 11 13.68 -15.28 1.84
CA LYS A 11 13.82 -15.32 3.31
C LYS A 11 15.17 -14.78 3.80
N ALA A 12 16.27 -15.01 3.07
CA ALA A 12 17.60 -14.59 3.51
C ALA A 12 17.73 -13.06 3.46
N THR A 13 17.41 -12.47 2.30
CA THR A 13 17.45 -11.02 2.08
C THR A 13 16.46 -10.27 2.98
N ILE A 14 15.26 -10.80 3.17
CA ILE A 14 14.26 -10.23 4.11
C ILE A 14 14.81 -10.26 5.54
N SER A 15 15.35 -11.39 5.99
CA SER A 15 15.94 -11.50 7.33
C SER A 15 17.04 -10.46 7.53
N ASP A 16 17.90 -10.26 6.55
CA ASP A 16 18.99 -9.31 6.66
C ASP A 16 18.50 -7.85 6.71
N ILE A 17 17.50 -7.49 5.90
CA ILE A 17 16.83 -6.19 6.00
C ILE A 17 16.18 -6.01 7.38
N CYS A 18 15.48 -7.03 7.89
CA CYS A 18 14.86 -6.97 9.21
C CYS A 18 15.89 -6.80 10.33
N LYS A 19 17.03 -7.49 10.27
CA LYS A 19 18.14 -7.29 11.23
C LYS A 19 18.67 -5.86 11.19
N THR A 20 18.87 -5.30 9.99
CA THR A 20 19.31 -3.90 9.85
C THR A 20 18.30 -2.94 10.48
N LEU A 21 17.01 -3.12 10.24
CA LEU A 21 15.95 -2.29 10.82
C LEU A 21 15.82 -2.46 12.34
N SER A 22 16.16 -3.62 12.89
CA SER A 22 16.15 -3.87 14.34
C SER A 22 17.33 -3.25 15.08
N ILE A 23 18.48 -3.06 14.41
CA ILE A 23 19.71 -2.54 15.03
C ILE A 23 19.89 -1.03 14.76
N GLY A 24 19.41 -0.56 13.61
CA GLY A 24 19.59 0.82 13.17
C GLY A 24 18.91 1.84 14.09
N PRO A 25 19.45 3.07 14.21
CA PRO A 25 18.77 4.13 14.92
C PRO A 25 17.50 4.52 14.14
N LEU A 26 16.34 4.20 14.71
CA LEU A 26 15.06 4.69 14.22
C LEU A 26 14.65 5.90 15.06
N ASP A 27 14.34 7.02 14.39
CA ASP A 27 13.74 8.16 15.06
C ASP A 27 12.34 7.76 15.57
N VAL A 28 12.15 7.86 16.88
CA VAL A 28 10.90 7.52 17.56
C VAL A 28 9.71 8.37 17.10
N ASN A 29 9.96 9.52 16.46
CA ASN A 29 8.91 10.37 15.90
C ASN A 29 8.54 10.01 14.45
N THR A 30 9.24 9.05 13.84
CA THR A 30 8.98 8.61 12.46
C THR A 30 8.25 7.27 12.43
N GLU A 31 7.03 7.24 11.89
CA GLU A 31 6.35 5.98 11.57
C GLU A 31 7.02 5.31 10.37
N VAL A 32 7.44 4.05 10.52
CA VAL A 32 8.13 3.27 9.47
C VAL A 32 7.21 2.15 8.99
N VAL A 33 6.96 2.07 7.69
CA VAL A 33 6.05 1.08 7.08
C VAL A 33 6.74 0.33 5.95
N ILE A 34 6.66 -1.00 5.94
CA ILE A 34 7.26 -1.86 4.92
C ILE A 34 6.17 -2.55 4.09
N GLY A 35 6.08 -2.24 2.80
CA GLY A 35 5.24 -2.94 1.83
C GLY A 35 5.86 -4.27 1.44
N CYS A 36 5.31 -5.38 1.94
CA CYS A 36 5.88 -6.72 1.84
C CYS A 36 5.08 -7.61 0.87
N PRO A 37 5.73 -8.43 0.01
CA PRO A 37 5.04 -9.46 -0.74
C PRO A 37 4.20 -10.34 0.18
N ALA A 38 2.95 -10.60 -0.18
CA ALA A 38 1.98 -11.25 0.71
C ALA A 38 2.48 -12.58 1.30
N ILE A 39 3.20 -13.36 0.50
CA ILE A 39 3.78 -14.66 0.89
C ILE A 39 4.82 -14.57 2.01
N TYR A 40 5.35 -13.37 2.31
CA TYR A 40 6.36 -13.13 3.33
C TYR A 40 5.88 -12.25 4.49
N ILE A 41 4.62 -11.82 4.53
CA ILE A 41 4.12 -10.91 5.57
C ILE A 41 4.32 -11.48 6.98
N MET A 42 3.90 -12.72 7.23
CA MET A 42 4.06 -13.36 8.54
C MET A 42 5.55 -13.47 8.93
N TYR A 43 6.39 -13.90 7.98
CA TYR A 43 7.82 -14.04 8.20
C TYR A 43 8.51 -12.70 8.51
N ALA A 44 8.21 -11.65 7.75
CA ALA A 44 8.73 -10.32 8.01
C ALA A 44 8.22 -9.77 9.34
N ARG A 45 6.94 -10.02 9.66
CA ARG A 45 6.34 -9.54 10.90
C ARG A 45 7.01 -10.14 12.14
N ASP A 46 7.32 -11.44 12.12
CA ASP A 46 8.00 -12.14 13.22
C ASP A 46 9.43 -11.61 13.47
N LEU A 47 10.08 -11.07 12.45
CA LEU A 47 11.46 -10.59 12.53
C LEU A 47 11.58 -9.09 12.82
N LEU A 48 10.57 -8.30 12.42
CA LEU A 48 10.59 -6.85 12.54
C LEU A 48 10.19 -6.39 13.94
N PRO A 49 10.82 -5.31 14.46
CA PRO A 49 10.46 -4.75 15.75
C PRO A 49 9.03 -4.18 15.72
N CYS A 50 8.37 -4.11 16.87
CA CYS A 50 6.98 -3.63 16.97
C CYS A 50 6.77 -2.22 16.41
N GLY A 51 7.79 -1.35 16.46
CA GLY A 51 7.73 0.02 15.92
C GLY A 51 7.83 0.11 14.39
N VAL A 52 8.15 -0.99 13.69
CA VAL A 52 8.15 -1.04 12.23
C VAL A 52 6.88 -1.74 11.78
N HIS A 53 6.04 -1.03 11.04
CA HIS A 53 4.77 -1.52 10.51
C HIS A 53 4.96 -2.35 9.25
N VAL A 54 4.02 -3.27 8.99
CA VAL A 54 4.02 -4.11 7.78
C VAL A 54 2.74 -3.83 7.00
N ALA A 55 2.89 -3.63 5.70
CA ALA A 55 1.81 -3.39 4.76
C ALA A 55 1.70 -4.52 3.75
N GLY A 56 0.47 -4.94 3.45
CA GLY A 56 0.20 -5.65 2.21
C GLY A 56 0.40 -4.74 1.01
N GLN A 57 0.82 -5.29 -0.13
CA GLN A 57 1.06 -4.52 -1.35
C GLN A 57 -0.18 -4.36 -2.25
N ASN A 58 -1.27 -5.06 -1.93
CA ASN A 58 -2.60 -4.91 -2.51
C ASN A 58 -3.62 -5.60 -1.61
N SER A 59 -4.89 -5.22 -1.72
CA SER A 59 -6.02 -6.02 -1.20
C SER A 59 -7.24 -5.83 -2.08
N TYR A 60 -8.26 -6.67 -1.90
CA TYR A 60 -9.49 -6.61 -2.68
C TYR A 60 -10.62 -5.87 -1.98
N LYS A 61 -11.68 -5.55 -2.73
CA LYS A 61 -12.78 -4.68 -2.27
C LYS A 61 -13.88 -5.37 -1.47
N VAL A 62 -13.80 -6.69 -1.29
CA VAL A 62 -14.77 -7.48 -0.51
C VAL A 62 -14.06 -8.51 0.34
N ALA A 63 -14.70 -8.89 1.45
CA ALA A 63 -14.08 -9.73 2.48
C ALA A 63 -13.74 -11.16 2.00
N LYS A 64 -14.60 -11.74 1.15
CA LYS A 64 -14.46 -13.10 0.62
C LYS A 64 -15.33 -13.31 -0.61
N GLY A 65 -14.99 -14.31 -1.42
CA GLY A 65 -15.78 -14.72 -2.58
C GLY A 65 -14.94 -15.52 -3.58
N ALA A 66 -15.46 -15.71 -4.79
CA ALA A 66 -14.77 -16.38 -5.88
C ALA A 66 -13.73 -15.47 -6.55
N PHE A 67 -12.69 -15.09 -5.80
CA PHE A 67 -11.60 -14.19 -6.23
C PHE A 67 -10.24 -14.88 -6.07
N THR A 68 -10.04 -15.98 -6.80
CA THR A 68 -8.81 -16.78 -6.74
C THR A 68 -7.56 -15.91 -6.94
N GLY A 69 -6.65 -15.93 -5.97
CA GLY A 69 -5.38 -15.18 -6.01
C GLY A 69 -5.41 -13.82 -5.33
N GLU A 70 -6.59 -13.32 -4.95
CA GLU A 70 -6.71 -12.05 -4.22
C GLU A 70 -6.52 -12.21 -2.71
N HIS A 71 -6.16 -11.10 -2.06
CA HIS A 71 -6.01 -11.01 -0.60
C HIS A 71 -7.07 -10.07 -0.05
N SER A 72 -7.81 -10.48 0.98
CA SER A 72 -8.71 -9.57 1.69
C SER A 72 -7.96 -8.77 2.77
N PRO A 73 -8.45 -7.57 3.14
CA PRO A 73 -7.89 -6.83 4.27
C PRO A 73 -7.83 -7.66 5.56
N ALA A 74 -8.86 -8.48 5.82
CA ALA A 74 -8.91 -9.36 6.98
C ALA A 74 -7.79 -10.42 6.96
N MET A 75 -7.47 -11.02 5.80
CA MET A 75 -6.35 -11.96 5.67
C MET A 75 -5.00 -11.30 5.93
N LEU A 76 -4.80 -10.08 5.41
CA LEU A 76 -3.56 -9.33 5.65
C LEU A 76 -3.38 -9.00 7.13
N LYS A 77 -4.48 -8.60 7.80
CA LYS A 77 -4.51 -8.31 9.23
C LYS A 77 -4.19 -9.54 10.07
N ASP A 78 -4.77 -10.68 9.72
CA ASP A 78 -4.51 -11.98 10.35
C ASP A 78 -3.04 -12.40 10.21
N ALA A 79 -2.43 -12.12 9.05
CA ALA A 79 -1.00 -12.34 8.80
C ALA A 79 -0.08 -11.35 9.56
N GLY A 80 -0.62 -10.32 10.22
CA GLY A 80 0.12 -9.35 11.02
C GLY A 80 0.46 -8.03 10.33
N ALA A 81 -0.13 -7.76 9.15
CA ALA A 81 -0.08 -6.43 8.56
C ALA A 81 -1.08 -5.48 9.26
N ASN A 82 -0.72 -4.21 9.36
CA ASN A 82 -1.59 -3.14 9.87
C ASN A 82 -1.77 -1.99 8.88
N TRP A 83 -1.14 -2.10 7.72
CA TRP A 83 -1.25 -1.19 6.60
C TRP A 83 -1.55 -1.94 5.29
N VAL A 84 -2.00 -1.23 4.26
CA VAL A 84 -2.03 -1.73 2.89
C VAL A 84 -1.75 -0.60 1.90
N ILE A 85 -0.99 -0.91 0.84
CA ILE A 85 -0.74 -0.02 -0.29
C ILE A 85 -1.82 -0.27 -1.34
N LEU A 86 -2.51 0.78 -1.77
CA LEU A 86 -3.59 0.70 -2.76
C LEU A 86 -3.45 1.78 -3.82
N GLY A 87 -3.72 1.41 -5.07
CA GLY A 87 -3.61 2.31 -6.21
C GLY A 87 -2.18 2.63 -6.63
N HIS A 88 -1.20 1.80 -6.26
CA HIS A 88 0.18 1.95 -6.75
C HIS A 88 0.20 1.98 -8.29
N SER A 89 1.10 2.76 -8.87
CA SER A 89 1.16 3.00 -10.32
C SER A 89 1.21 1.71 -11.15
N GLU A 90 2.00 0.72 -10.72
CA GLU A 90 2.07 -0.62 -11.35
C GLU A 90 0.70 -1.31 -11.42
N ARG A 91 -0.13 -1.16 -10.37
CA ARG A 91 -1.48 -1.75 -10.34
C ARG A 91 -2.44 -1.03 -11.29
N ARG A 92 -2.33 0.30 -11.35
CA ARG A 92 -3.11 1.13 -12.29
C ARG A 92 -2.76 0.83 -13.73
N GLN A 93 -1.47 0.80 -14.07
CA GLN A 93 -1.00 0.76 -15.46
C GLN A 93 -0.86 -0.66 -16.01
N ILE A 94 -0.34 -1.61 -15.22
CA ILE A 94 -0.08 -2.98 -15.70
C ILE A 94 -1.32 -3.85 -15.50
N PHE A 95 -2.02 -3.66 -14.38
CA PHE A 95 -3.17 -4.48 -14.00
C PHE A 95 -4.52 -3.78 -14.22
N ASN A 96 -4.49 -2.57 -14.78
CA ASN A 96 -5.69 -1.81 -15.17
C ASN A 96 -6.68 -1.57 -14.02
N GLU A 97 -6.19 -1.37 -12.79
CA GLU A 97 -7.04 -1.02 -11.66
C GLU A 97 -7.57 0.42 -11.81
N SER A 98 -8.90 0.55 -11.88
CA SER A 98 -9.57 1.84 -12.06
C SER A 98 -9.62 2.67 -10.77
N ASP A 99 -9.78 3.98 -10.90
CA ASP A 99 -9.93 4.88 -9.74
C ASP A 99 -11.11 4.47 -8.83
N GLU A 100 -12.21 4.02 -9.44
CA GLU A 100 -13.39 3.54 -8.73
C GLU A 100 -13.06 2.28 -7.90
N LEU A 101 -12.41 1.29 -8.52
CA LEU A 101 -12.00 0.05 -7.84
C LEU A 101 -11.06 0.36 -6.67
N ILE A 102 -10.13 1.29 -6.87
CA ILE A 102 -9.17 1.67 -5.84
C ILE A 102 -9.89 2.37 -4.67
N GLY A 103 -10.86 3.25 -4.96
CA GLY A 103 -11.73 3.84 -3.93
C GLY A 103 -12.49 2.79 -3.11
N GLU A 104 -13.12 1.80 -3.79
CA GLU A 104 -13.81 0.69 -3.13
C GLU A 104 -12.87 -0.14 -2.24
N LYS A 105 -11.65 -0.46 -2.73
CA LYS A 105 -10.62 -1.17 -1.97
C LYS A 105 -10.18 -0.39 -0.73
N CYS A 106 -9.94 0.91 -0.85
CA CYS A 106 -9.55 1.76 0.27
C CYS A 106 -10.61 1.79 1.35
N ALA A 107 -11.89 1.97 0.98
CA ALA A 107 -12.99 1.97 1.93
C ALA A 107 -13.11 0.62 2.66
N HIS A 108 -12.97 -0.51 1.94
CA HIS A 108 -13.02 -1.82 2.57
C HIS A 108 -11.84 -2.05 3.53
N ALA A 109 -10.62 -1.67 3.14
CA ALA A 109 -9.44 -1.80 3.99
C ALA A 109 -9.57 -1.00 5.31
N LEU A 110 -10.05 0.24 5.22
CA LEU A 110 -10.31 1.09 6.39
C LEU A 110 -11.41 0.51 7.28
N ALA A 111 -12.49 -0.03 6.69
CA ALA A 111 -13.58 -0.65 7.44
C ALA A 111 -13.14 -1.89 8.25
N GLU A 112 -12.14 -2.63 7.75
CA GLU A 112 -11.52 -3.77 8.45
C GLU A 112 -10.42 -3.35 9.45
N GLY A 113 -10.15 -2.05 9.55
CA GLY A 113 -9.20 -1.46 10.48
C GLY A 113 -7.73 -1.59 10.05
N LEU A 114 -7.46 -1.73 8.75
CA LEU A 114 -6.13 -1.45 8.20
C LEU A 114 -6.00 0.05 7.93
N LYS A 115 -4.80 0.59 8.15
CA LYS A 115 -4.42 1.90 7.61
C LYS A 115 -4.10 1.79 6.12
N VAL A 116 -4.27 2.86 5.35
CA VAL A 116 -4.11 2.83 3.88
C VAL A 116 -3.04 3.81 3.42
N ILE A 117 -2.11 3.32 2.61
CA ILE A 117 -1.25 4.16 1.75
C ILE A 117 -1.92 4.22 0.38
N ALA A 118 -2.61 5.33 0.10
CA ALA A 118 -3.34 5.55 -1.15
C ALA A 118 -2.43 6.26 -2.17
N CYS A 119 -2.02 5.56 -3.21
CA CYS A 119 -1.13 6.11 -4.23
C CYS A 119 -1.90 6.83 -5.35
N ILE A 120 -1.37 7.98 -5.73
CA ILE A 120 -1.85 8.85 -6.80
C ILE A 120 -0.66 9.35 -7.64
N GLY A 121 -0.91 9.72 -8.88
CA GLY A 121 0.13 10.24 -9.76
C GLY A 121 -0.24 10.14 -11.23
N GLU A 122 0.47 10.94 -12.03
CA GLU A 122 0.34 11.07 -13.47
C GLU A 122 1.43 10.30 -14.23
N THR A 123 1.13 9.90 -15.47
CA THR A 123 2.12 9.34 -16.41
C THR A 123 3.03 10.42 -16.99
N LEU A 124 4.09 10.01 -17.69
CA LEU A 124 4.98 10.95 -18.37
C LEU A 124 4.21 11.78 -19.42
N GLU A 125 3.36 11.13 -20.19
CA GLU A 125 2.56 11.78 -21.24
C GLU A 125 1.54 12.77 -20.65
N GLU A 126 0.93 12.40 -19.52
CA GLU A 126 0.01 13.30 -18.80
C GLU A 126 0.74 14.53 -18.26
N ARG A 127 1.96 14.36 -17.73
CA ARG A 127 2.81 15.46 -17.27
C ARG A 127 3.24 16.37 -18.41
N GLU A 128 3.78 15.81 -19.49
CA GLU A 128 4.22 16.58 -20.67
C GLU A 128 3.05 17.31 -21.34
N GLY A 129 1.84 16.75 -21.23
CA GLY A 129 0.59 17.39 -21.65
C GLY A 129 0.02 18.43 -20.67
N GLY A 130 0.70 18.71 -19.55
CA GLY A 130 0.24 19.68 -18.54
C GLY A 130 -0.97 19.23 -17.73
N LYS A 131 -1.21 17.92 -17.60
CA LYS A 131 -2.42 17.33 -16.96
C LYS A 131 -2.19 16.84 -15.54
N THR A 132 -1.03 17.08 -14.92
CA THR A 132 -0.70 16.59 -13.57
C THR A 132 -1.81 16.90 -12.55
N GLU A 133 -2.24 18.17 -12.47
CA GLU A 133 -3.29 18.57 -11.51
C GLU A 133 -4.64 17.93 -11.82
N GLU A 134 -5.01 17.83 -13.10
CA GLU A 134 -6.25 17.19 -13.54
C GLU A 134 -6.29 15.72 -13.11
N VAL A 135 -5.21 14.99 -13.34
CA VAL A 135 -5.09 13.57 -13.03
C VAL A 135 -5.14 13.33 -11.52
N VAL A 136 -4.34 14.08 -10.76
CA VAL A 136 -4.31 13.97 -9.30
C VAL A 136 -5.67 14.36 -8.70
N ALA A 137 -6.30 15.44 -9.19
CA ALA A 137 -7.62 15.86 -8.72
C ALA A 137 -8.69 14.80 -9.01
N ARG A 138 -8.67 14.18 -10.20
CA ARG A 138 -9.58 13.08 -10.57
C ARG A 138 -9.42 11.90 -9.62
N GLN A 139 -8.19 11.43 -9.40
CA GLN A 139 -7.90 10.29 -8.52
C GLN A 139 -8.31 10.58 -7.07
N MET A 140 -7.96 11.77 -6.55
CA MET A 140 -8.35 12.20 -5.20
C MET A 140 -9.86 12.34 -5.03
N THR A 141 -10.56 12.84 -6.06
CA THR A 141 -12.03 12.94 -6.05
C THR A 141 -12.68 11.57 -5.93
N GLN A 142 -12.17 10.56 -6.64
CA GLN A 142 -12.70 9.21 -6.55
C GLN A 142 -12.42 8.58 -5.19
N LEU A 143 -11.21 8.76 -4.63
CA LEU A 143 -10.91 8.35 -3.26
C LEU A 143 -11.88 8.99 -2.25
N ALA A 144 -12.14 10.29 -2.34
CA ALA A 144 -13.05 11.02 -1.43
C ALA A 144 -14.52 10.63 -1.54
N LYS A 145 -14.96 10.04 -2.65
CA LYS A 145 -16.31 9.46 -2.75
C LYS A 145 -16.50 8.29 -1.80
N HIS A 146 -15.44 7.50 -1.58
CA HIS A 146 -15.47 6.27 -0.79
C HIS A 146 -14.91 6.47 0.63
N ILE A 147 -13.86 7.27 0.79
CA ILE A 147 -13.19 7.57 2.06
C ILE A 147 -13.82 8.81 2.72
N LYS A 148 -14.41 8.63 3.89
CA LYS A 148 -15.04 9.72 4.68
C LYS A 148 -14.21 10.19 5.86
N ASP A 149 -13.42 9.30 6.45
CA ASP A 149 -12.46 9.58 7.52
C ASP A 149 -11.05 9.29 6.99
N TRP A 150 -10.19 10.30 7.05
CA TRP A 150 -8.83 10.26 6.50
C TRP A 150 -7.75 10.07 7.56
N LYS A 151 -8.12 9.90 8.85
CA LYS A 151 -7.15 9.78 9.96
C LYS A 151 -6.15 8.63 9.79
N ASP A 152 -6.59 7.55 9.13
CA ASP A 152 -5.83 6.31 8.91
C ASP A 152 -5.38 6.18 7.45
N VAL A 153 -5.30 7.31 6.72
CA VAL A 153 -4.91 7.36 5.31
C VAL A 153 -3.68 8.24 5.14
N VAL A 154 -2.68 7.70 4.45
CA VAL A 154 -1.55 8.46 3.91
C VAL A 154 -1.70 8.50 2.39
N VAL A 155 -1.63 9.70 1.82
CA VAL A 155 -1.61 9.87 0.37
C VAL A 155 -0.15 9.86 -0.09
N ALA A 156 0.18 8.93 -0.98
CA ALA A 156 1.50 8.84 -1.60
C ALA A 156 1.41 9.40 -3.03
N TYR A 157 2.03 10.54 -3.26
CA TYR A 157 2.20 11.08 -4.61
C TYR A 157 3.42 10.41 -5.27
N GLU A 158 3.15 9.62 -6.31
CA GLU A 158 4.12 8.83 -7.05
C GLU A 158 4.12 9.27 -8.52
N PRO A 159 5.01 10.19 -8.93
CA PRO A 159 5.19 10.50 -10.35
C PRO A 159 5.58 9.21 -11.09
N VAL A 160 4.70 8.68 -11.94
CA VAL A 160 4.89 7.35 -12.58
C VAL A 160 6.12 7.34 -13.50
N TRP A 161 6.55 8.51 -13.92
CA TRP A 161 7.67 8.75 -14.82
C TRP A 161 9.04 8.83 -14.14
N ALA A 162 9.10 8.82 -12.80
CA ALA A 162 10.32 8.97 -12.01
C ALA A 162 10.87 7.64 -11.48
#